data_AF-A0A1X6WVS5-F1
#
_entry.id   AF-A0A1X6WVS5-F1
#
_cell.length_a   1.000
_cell.length_b   1.000
_cell.length_c   1.000
_cell.angle_alpha   90.00
_cell.angle_beta   90.00
_cell.angle_gamma   90.00
#
_symmetry.space_group_name_H-M   'P 1'
#
loop_
_entity.id
_entity.type
_entity.pdbx_description
1 polymer ?
#
loop_
_entity_poly.entity_id
_entity_poly.type
_entity_poly.pdbx_seq_one_letter_code
_entity_poly.pdbx_strand_id
1 'polypeptide(L)'
;MDDLAEDCTLSHVSAALLWGLPFTRPIQGRAEAVRPGRSRGYKQVIIRQRVLHPSEATEIDGLPVTTVRRTLLDVALDYPLDVSVPMIDHALRKELVSTEDIAELARSIRRRRGSVRARTAFSLGDRARESPAESICAVRFHEHGIAGFVPQATFGTKDDGFIARVDFLHRGAKIIVEVNGEIKYTDGETGAARARRERRQDYQLRNLGYRVYQLTWADLFSPSTFHDIKHAVSRAG
;
A
#
# COMPACT_ATOMS: atom_id res chain seq x y z
N MET A 1 29.37 -8.33 -5.00
CA MET A 1 28.52 -8.04 -3.83
C MET A 1 29.37 -8.05 -2.55
N ASP A 2 30.70 -7.93 -2.66
CA ASP A 2 31.67 -8.24 -1.60
C ASP A 2 32.14 -7.02 -0.81
N ASP A 3 31.35 -5.94 -0.76
CA ASP A 3 31.81 -4.68 -0.19
C ASP A 3 30.75 -3.97 0.67
N LEU A 4 29.83 -4.76 1.26
CA LEU A 4 29.12 -4.28 2.45
C LEU A 4 30.15 -4.31 3.59
N ALA A 5 30.73 -3.16 3.90
CA ALA A 5 31.63 -3.00 5.05
C ALA A 5 31.07 -3.72 6.28
N GLU A 6 31.94 -4.36 7.08
CA GLU A 6 31.70 -5.38 8.13
C GLU A 6 30.56 -5.11 9.17
N ASP A 7 29.88 -3.96 9.13
CA ASP A 7 28.79 -3.58 10.04
C ASP A 7 27.52 -3.08 9.31
N CYS A 8 27.33 -3.39 8.02
CA CYS A 8 26.17 -2.92 7.26
C CYS A 8 25.06 -3.96 7.23
N THR A 9 23.84 -3.53 7.57
CA THR A 9 22.62 -4.34 7.44
C THR A 9 21.75 -3.79 6.31
N LEU A 10 21.35 -4.62 5.36
CA LEU A 10 20.41 -4.24 4.30
C LEU A 10 19.10 -3.76 4.91
N SER A 11 18.56 -2.67 4.39
CA SER A 11 17.43 -1.96 4.99
C SER A 11 16.53 -1.33 3.91
N HIS A 12 15.44 -0.71 4.34
CA HIS A 12 14.55 0.07 3.48
C HIS A 12 14.12 -0.72 2.25
N VAL A 13 14.26 -0.17 1.04
CA VAL A 13 13.84 -0.83 -0.20
C VAL A 13 14.64 -2.09 -0.53
N SER A 14 15.90 -2.18 -0.09
CA SER A 14 16.69 -3.41 -0.30
C SER A 14 16.24 -4.55 0.62
N ALA A 15 15.97 -4.26 1.89
CA ALA A 15 15.36 -5.25 2.78
C ALA A 15 13.94 -5.60 2.32
N ALA A 16 13.15 -4.61 1.91
CA ALA A 16 11.79 -4.83 1.41
C ALA A 16 11.76 -5.79 0.22
N LEU A 17 12.77 -5.73 -0.66
CA LEU A 17 12.90 -6.66 -1.79
C LEU A 17 13.09 -8.10 -1.31
N LEU A 18 13.96 -8.30 -0.33
CA LEU A 18 14.24 -9.62 0.24
C LEU A 18 13.03 -10.17 1.02
N TRP A 19 12.23 -9.31 1.63
CA TRP A 19 10.96 -9.67 2.27
C TRP A 19 9.79 -9.87 1.29
N GLY A 20 10.01 -9.69 -0.03
CA GLY A 20 8.96 -9.81 -1.04
C GLY A 20 7.88 -8.72 -0.99
N LEU A 21 8.17 -7.57 -0.37
CA LEU A 21 7.23 -6.46 -0.27
C LEU A 21 7.06 -5.75 -1.63
N PRO A 22 5.87 -5.18 -1.91
CA PRO A 22 5.57 -4.60 -3.22
C PRO A 22 6.30 -3.27 -3.44
N PHE A 23 6.64 -3.00 -4.71
CA PHE A 23 7.23 -1.74 -5.15
C PHE A 23 6.23 -0.97 -6.01
N THR A 24 5.99 0.28 -5.66
CA THR A 24 5.09 1.19 -6.37
C THR A 24 5.83 2.27 -7.16
N ARG A 25 7.17 2.22 -7.16
CA ARG A 25 8.05 3.13 -7.88
C ARG A 25 9.21 2.34 -8.50
N PRO A 26 9.80 2.81 -9.61
CA PRO A 26 10.99 2.19 -10.19
C PRO A 26 12.13 2.11 -9.18
N ILE A 27 12.81 0.96 -9.14
CA ILE A 27 13.99 0.75 -8.31
C ILE A 27 15.16 1.56 -8.90
N GLN A 28 15.74 2.46 -8.11
CA GLN A 28 16.76 3.41 -8.58
C GLN A 28 18.18 2.80 -8.73
N GLY A 29 18.30 1.48 -8.78
CA GLY A 29 19.57 0.78 -9.01
C GLY A 29 20.63 0.94 -7.90
N ARG A 30 20.26 1.47 -6.72
CA ARG A 30 21.14 1.57 -5.55
C ARG A 30 20.62 0.70 -4.42
N ALA A 31 21.50 -0.09 -3.82
CA ALA A 31 21.20 -0.79 -2.58
C ALA A 31 21.04 0.19 -1.42
N GLU A 32 20.24 -0.17 -0.43
CA GLU A 32 20.05 0.60 0.79
C GLU A 32 20.42 -0.23 2.01
N ALA A 33 21.23 0.37 2.87
CA ALA A 33 21.71 -0.27 4.07
C ALA A 33 21.74 0.73 5.24
N VAL A 34 21.86 0.19 6.44
CA VAL A 34 22.03 0.95 7.67
C VAL A 34 23.24 0.44 8.43
N ARG A 35 23.84 1.33 9.21
CA ARG A 35 24.90 1.01 10.18
C ARG A 35 24.95 2.06 11.28
N PRO A 36 25.53 1.73 12.45
CA PRO A 36 25.91 2.74 13.43
C PRO A 36 26.95 3.71 12.82
N GLY A 37 26.95 4.98 13.25
CA GLY A 37 27.91 5.97 12.75
C GLY A 37 27.30 6.95 11.74
N ARG A 38 27.98 7.27 10.63
CA ARG A 38 27.55 8.35 9.71
C ARG A 38 26.86 7.82 8.45
N SER A 39 25.84 8.55 7.99
CA SER A 39 25.24 8.34 6.67
C SER A 39 26.27 8.61 5.57
N ARG A 40 26.26 7.79 4.51
CA ARG A 40 27.15 7.95 3.35
C ARG A 40 26.50 7.42 2.07
N GLY A 41 26.60 8.18 1.00
CA GLY A 41 26.18 7.77 -0.33
C GLY A 41 27.37 7.34 -1.18
N TYR A 42 27.21 6.24 -1.90
CA TYR A 42 28.13 5.75 -2.91
C TYR A 42 27.39 5.58 -4.24
N LYS A 43 28.10 5.26 -5.32
CA LYS A 43 27.49 5.07 -6.64
C LYS A 43 26.38 4.01 -6.62
N GLN A 44 26.64 2.90 -5.91
CA GLN A 44 25.80 1.69 -5.90
C GLN A 44 25.02 1.48 -4.60
N VAL A 45 25.32 2.23 -3.52
CA VAL A 45 24.73 2.00 -2.20
C VAL A 45 24.49 3.31 -1.45
N ILE A 46 23.36 3.40 -0.76
CA ILE A 46 23.02 4.46 0.19
C ILE A 46 23.04 3.86 1.58
N ILE A 47 23.94 4.35 2.43
CA ILE A 47 24.04 3.94 3.83
C ILE A 47 23.44 5.03 4.70
N ARG A 48 22.41 4.71 5.47
CA ARG A 48 21.79 5.63 6.43
C ARG A 48 22.28 5.33 7.84
N GLN A 49 22.58 6.40 8.59
CA GLN A 49 22.83 6.29 10.02
C GLN A 49 21.57 5.79 10.74
N ARG A 50 21.68 4.59 11.32
CA ARG A 50 20.72 4.04 12.27
C ARG A 50 21.45 3.15 13.27
N VAL A 51 20.96 3.16 14.50
CA VAL A 51 21.30 2.14 15.48
C VAL A 51 20.20 1.09 15.43
N LEU A 52 20.59 -0.17 15.31
CA LEU A 52 19.69 -1.32 15.40
C LEU A 52 19.81 -1.93 16.78
N HIS A 53 18.68 -2.23 17.42
CA HIS A 53 18.66 -3.23 18.47
C HIS A 53 18.93 -4.61 17.82
N PRO A 54 19.59 -5.57 18.50
CA PRO A 54 19.85 -6.89 17.93
C PRO A 54 18.61 -7.59 17.38
N SER A 55 17.44 -7.40 18.01
CA SER A 55 16.16 -7.95 17.54
C SER A 55 15.58 -7.26 16.29
N GLU A 56 16.21 -6.19 15.79
CA GLU A 56 15.80 -5.47 14.59
C GLU A 56 16.57 -5.92 13.35
N ALA A 57 17.54 -6.83 13.49
CA ALA A 57 18.30 -7.45 12.43
C ALA A 57 18.07 -8.97 12.40
N THR A 58 18.17 -9.55 11.21
CA THR A 58 18.13 -10.99 10.93
C THR A 58 19.01 -11.27 9.72
N GLU A 59 19.03 -12.52 9.27
CA GLU A 59 19.69 -12.93 8.04
C GLU A 59 18.68 -13.49 7.02
N ILE A 60 18.89 -13.20 5.74
CA ILE A 60 18.22 -13.85 4.61
C ILE A 60 19.32 -14.23 3.62
N ASP A 61 19.44 -15.52 3.29
CA ASP A 61 20.44 -16.06 2.35
C ASP A 61 21.89 -15.62 2.66
N GLY A 62 22.31 -15.63 3.93
CA GLY A 62 23.67 -15.22 4.31
C GLY A 62 23.87 -13.71 4.43
N LEU A 63 22.85 -12.90 4.14
CA LEU A 63 22.94 -11.44 4.13
C LEU A 63 22.32 -10.84 5.38
N PRO A 64 22.99 -9.91 6.08
CA PRO A 64 22.39 -9.18 7.19
C PRO A 64 21.29 -8.24 6.66
N VAL A 65 20.06 -8.40 7.18
CA VAL A 65 18.86 -7.67 6.75
C VAL A 65 18.06 -7.19 7.96
N THR A 66 17.44 -6.01 7.87
CA THR A 66 16.51 -5.57 8.91
C THR A 66 15.29 -6.47 8.96
N THR A 67 14.77 -6.79 10.15
CA THR A 67 13.48 -7.51 10.28
C THR A 67 12.37 -6.81 9.51
N VAL A 68 11.30 -7.53 9.15
CA VAL A 68 10.16 -6.91 8.43
C VAL A 68 9.59 -5.71 9.19
N ARG A 69 9.40 -5.82 10.52
CA ARG A 69 8.95 -4.71 11.39
C ARG A 69 9.87 -3.50 11.26
N ARG A 70 11.18 -3.71 11.32
CA ARG A 70 12.16 -2.64 11.20
C ARG A 70 12.17 -2.03 9.81
N THR A 71 12.09 -2.86 8.77
CA THR A 71 12.02 -2.45 7.37
C THR A 71 10.82 -1.52 7.14
N LEU A 72 9.63 -1.89 7.61
CA LEU A 72 8.42 -1.08 7.50
C LEU A 72 8.57 0.27 8.22
N LEU A 73 9.16 0.29 9.42
CA LEU A 73 9.44 1.53 10.16
C LEU A 73 10.37 2.47 9.38
N ASP A 74 11.48 1.93 8.89
CA ASP A 74 12.48 2.72 8.16
C ASP A 74 11.92 3.24 6.82
N VAL A 75 11.13 2.44 6.11
CA VAL A 75 10.39 2.89 4.91
C VAL A 75 9.37 3.96 5.27
N ALA A 76 8.54 3.77 6.29
CA ALA A 76 7.52 4.76 6.70
C ALA A 76 8.15 6.10 7.13
N LEU A 77 9.33 6.06 7.76
CA LEU A 77 10.08 7.25 8.16
C LEU A 77 10.68 8.00 6.98
N ASP A 78 11.14 7.31 5.93
CA ASP A 78 11.98 7.93 4.89
C ASP A 78 11.29 8.05 3.52
N TYR A 79 10.23 7.29 3.25
CA TYR A 79 9.50 7.26 1.97
C TYR A 79 8.08 7.83 2.07
N PRO A 80 7.49 8.29 0.95
CA PRO A 80 6.10 8.75 0.89
C PRO A 80 5.06 7.68 1.28
N LEU A 81 3.83 8.13 1.54
CA LEU A 81 2.72 7.23 1.90
C LEU A 81 2.38 6.24 0.77
N ASP A 82 2.47 6.69 -0.48
CA ASP A 82 2.24 5.86 -1.67
C ASP A 82 3.30 4.77 -1.92
N VAL A 83 4.36 4.72 -1.09
CA VAL A 83 5.34 3.63 -1.04
C VAL A 83 5.18 2.82 0.24
N SER A 84 5.07 3.49 1.39
CA SER A 84 5.06 2.82 2.70
C SER A 84 3.76 2.08 3.00
N VAL A 85 2.60 2.65 2.69
CA VAL A 85 1.29 2.01 2.98
C VAL A 85 1.10 0.71 2.19
N PRO A 86 1.38 0.64 0.88
CA PRO A 86 1.34 -0.63 0.14
C PRO A 86 2.18 -1.75 0.75
N MET A 87 3.36 -1.42 1.29
CA MET A 87 4.23 -2.39 1.97
C MET A 87 3.65 -2.84 3.32
N ILE A 88 3.06 -1.91 4.09
CA ILE A 88 2.38 -2.20 5.36
C ILE A 88 1.17 -3.11 5.14
N ASP A 89 0.31 -2.78 4.18
CA ASP A 89 -0.89 -3.57 3.84
C ASP A 89 -0.51 -4.97 3.38
N HIS A 90 0.52 -5.08 2.55
CA HIS A 90 1.03 -6.37 2.12
C HIS A 90 1.52 -7.20 3.31
N ALA A 91 2.31 -6.61 4.20
CA ALA A 91 2.84 -7.31 5.37
C ALA A 91 1.72 -7.76 6.32
N LEU A 92 0.70 -6.93 6.54
CA LEU A 92 -0.50 -7.29 7.32
C LEU A 92 -1.31 -8.41 6.65
N ARG A 93 -1.57 -8.31 5.34
CA ARG A 93 -2.34 -9.30 4.58
C ARG A 93 -1.64 -10.65 4.48
N LYS A 94 -0.30 -10.64 4.41
CA LYS A 94 0.53 -11.85 4.42
C LYS A 94 0.91 -12.32 5.82
N GLU A 95 0.41 -11.65 6.85
CA GLU A 95 0.64 -11.99 8.26
C GLU A 95 2.14 -12.03 8.63
N LEU A 96 2.95 -11.22 7.94
CA LEU A 96 4.36 -10.98 8.27
C LEU A 96 4.48 -10.09 9.52
N VAL A 97 3.44 -9.32 9.81
CA VAL A 97 3.25 -8.51 11.02
C VAL A 97 1.78 -8.54 11.42
N SER A 98 1.49 -8.42 12.71
CA SER A 98 0.13 -8.30 13.23
C SER A 98 -0.33 -6.83 13.32
N THR A 99 -1.62 -6.61 13.58
CA THR A 99 -2.15 -5.28 13.86
C THR A 99 -1.56 -4.70 15.16
N GLU A 100 -1.28 -5.56 16.15
CA GLU A 100 -0.59 -5.19 17.39
C GLU A 100 0.84 -4.72 17.12
N ASP A 101 1.57 -5.41 16.23
CA ASP A 101 2.91 -5.00 15.81
C ASP A 101 2.90 -3.59 15.21
N ILE A 102 1.93 -3.29 14.34
CA ILE A 102 1.76 -1.96 13.73
C ILE A 102 1.45 -0.90 14.80
N ALA A 103 0.56 -1.22 15.76
CA ALA A 103 0.22 -0.32 16.85
C ALA A 103 1.41 -0.04 17.78
N GLU A 104 2.24 -1.05 18.05
CA GLU A 104 3.50 -0.90 18.79
C GLU A 104 4.51 -0.04 18.05
N LEU A 105 4.72 -0.31 16.75
CA LEU A 105 5.60 0.49 15.90
C LEU A 105 5.17 1.96 15.92
N ALA A 106 3.88 2.24 15.71
CA ALA A 106 3.35 3.60 15.74
C ALA A 106 3.63 4.32 17.07
N ARG A 107 3.47 3.63 18.21
CA ARG A 107 3.75 4.17 19.56
C ARG A 107 5.24 4.39 19.82
N SER A 108 6.11 3.53 19.26
CA SER A 108 7.56 3.61 19.46
C SER A 108 8.22 4.80 18.74
N ILE A 109 7.54 5.42 17.76
CA ILE A 109 8.10 6.50 16.95
C ILE A 109 8.35 7.75 17.80
N ARG A 110 9.63 8.01 18.10
CA ARG A 110 10.07 9.27 18.72
C ARG A 110 9.96 10.45 17.77
N ARG A 111 9.96 11.67 18.31
CA ARG A 111 9.94 12.91 17.50
C ARG A 111 11.23 13.02 16.68
N ARG A 112 11.09 12.86 15.37
CA ARG A 112 12.17 12.99 14.38
C ARG A 112 11.60 13.33 13.00
N ARG A 113 12.46 13.66 12.04
CA ARG A 113 12.06 13.80 10.63
C ARG A 113 11.34 12.53 10.18
N GLY A 114 10.20 12.70 9.50
CA GLY A 114 9.38 11.59 9.02
C GLY A 114 8.43 10.99 10.07
N SER A 115 8.54 11.33 11.35
CA SER A 115 7.72 10.69 12.41
C SER A 115 6.20 10.88 12.23
N VAL A 116 5.75 12.05 11.78
CA VAL A 116 4.33 12.30 11.47
C VAL A 116 3.87 11.41 10.32
N ARG A 117 4.61 11.40 9.21
CA ARG A 117 4.30 10.55 8.05
C ARG A 117 4.30 9.06 8.42
N ALA A 118 5.25 8.61 9.23
CA ALA A 118 5.30 7.22 9.65
C ALA A 118 4.09 6.83 10.51
N ARG A 119 3.66 7.71 11.43
CA ARG A 119 2.42 7.51 12.19
C ARG A 119 1.20 7.48 11.26
N THR A 120 1.13 8.38 10.28
CA THR A 120 0.06 8.37 9.27
C THR A 120 0.06 7.07 8.47
N ALA A 121 1.22 6.60 8.00
CA ALA A 121 1.33 5.35 7.24
C ALA A 121 0.82 4.16 8.06
N PHE A 122 1.23 4.05 9.32
CA PHE A 122 0.75 2.99 10.21
C PHE A 122 -0.73 3.11 10.55
N SER A 123 -1.27 4.32 10.72
CA SER A 123 -2.71 4.53 10.94
C SER A 123 -3.55 4.22 9.70
N LEU A 124 -2.95 4.32 8.51
CA LEU A 124 -3.62 4.00 7.26
C LEU A 124 -3.54 2.52 6.92
N GLY A 125 -2.72 1.70 7.59
CA GLY A 125 -2.53 0.29 7.26
C GLY A 125 -3.82 -0.52 7.40
N ASP A 126 -4.10 -1.39 6.43
CA ASP A 126 -5.32 -2.20 6.33
C ASP A 126 -5.04 -3.50 5.56
N ARG A 127 -5.30 -4.65 6.21
CA ARG A 127 -5.10 -5.99 5.63
C ARG A 127 -6.10 -6.32 4.51
N ALA A 128 -7.21 -5.59 4.40
CA ALA A 128 -8.27 -5.89 3.45
C ALA A 128 -7.90 -5.52 2.00
N ARG A 129 -6.97 -4.58 1.78
CA ARG A 129 -6.58 -4.15 0.44
C ARG A 129 -5.71 -5.22 -0.23
N GLU A 130 -6.13 -5.66 -1.42
CA GLU A 130 -5.59 -6.84 -2.08
C GLU A 130 -4.42 -6.50 -3.02
N SER A 131 -4.31 -5.23 -3.41
CA SER A 131 -3.27 -4.74 -4.33
C SER A 131 -2.57 -3.43 -3.87
N PRO A 132 -1.34 -3.17 -4.36
CA PRO A 132 -0.68 -1.88 -4.15
C PRO A 132 -1.47 -0.68 -4.71
N ALA A 133 -2.24 -0.90 -5.79
CA ALA A 133 -3.04 0.14 -6.41
C ALA A 133 -4.19 0.58 -5.49
N GLU A 134 -4.91 -0.37 -4.87
CA GLU A 134 -5.91 -0.08 -3.83
C GLU A 134 -5.27 0.66 -2.63
N SER A 135 -4.09 0.21 -2.20
CA SER A 135 -3.34 0.83 -1.11
C SER A 135 -3.06 2.31 -1.38
N ILE A 136 -2.59 2.62 -2.60
CA ILE A 136 -2.37 4.00 -3.07
C ILE A 136 -3.69 4.76 -3.18
N CYS A 137 -4.77 4.16 -3.69
CA CYS A 137 -6.07 4.82 -3.80
C CYS A 137 -6.56 5.33 -2.44
N ALA A 138 -6.43 4.52 -1.39
CA ALA A 138 -6.77 4.92 -0.03
C ALA A 138 -5.81 5.98 0.56
N VAL A 139 -4.52 5.96 0.18
CA VAL A 139 -3.62 7.09 0.48
C VAL A 139 -4.13 8.38 -0.17
N ARG A 140 -4.61 8.34 -1.42
CA ARG A 140 -5.14 9.52 -2.12
C ARG A 140 -6.45 10.01 -1.51
N PHE A 141 -7.33 9.12 -1.07
CA PHE A 141 -8.50 9.49 -0.27
C PHE A 141 -8.09 10.27 0.99
N HIS A 142 -7.12 9.75 1.74
CA HIS A 142 -6.58 10.43 2.92
C HIS A 142 -6.02 11.82 2.59
N GLU A 143 -5.15 11.92 1.58
CA GLU A 143 -4.52 13.18 1.17
C GLU A 143 -5.52 14.25 0.71
N HIS A 144 -6.66 13.83 0.14
CA HIS A 144 -7.72 14.73 -0.32
C HIS A 144 -8.80 14.99 0.74
N GLY A 145 -8.68 14.37 1.92
CA GLY A 145 -9.67 14.48 2.99
C GLY A 145 -11.01 13.83 2.64
N ILE A 146 -10.97 12.72 1.90
CA ILE A 146 -12.13 11.91 1.53
C ILE A 146 -12.21 10.74 2.51
N ALA A 147 -13.28 10.68 3.30
CA ALA A 147 -13.51 9.63 4.27
C ALA A 147 -14.75 8.79 3.90
N GLY A 148 -14.99 7.69 4.62
CA GLY A 148 -16.23 6.90 4.49
C GLY A 148 -16.21 5.79 3.44
N PHE A 149 -15.09 5.60 2.73
CA PHE A 149 -14.89 4.43 1.88
C PHE A 149 -14.52 3.20 2.72
N VAL A 150 -15.22 2.10 2.49
CA VAL A 150 -14.97 0.78 3.08
C VAL A 150 -14.35 -0.11 2.00
N PRO A 151 -13.17 -0.72 2.23
CA PRO A 151 -12.55 -1.59 1.25
C PRO A 151 -13.28 -2.94 1.11
N GLN A 152 -13.16 -3.58 -0.06
CA GLN A 152 -13.62 -4.95 -0.34
C GLN A 152 -15.09 -5.22 0.05
N ALA A 153 -15.96 -4.23 -0.16
CA ALA A 153 -17.36 -4.31 0.25
C ALA A 153 -18.18 -5.22 -0.68
N THR A 154 -19.02 -6.06 -0.09
CA THR A 154 -19.87 -7.00 -0.84
C THR A 154 -21.31 -6.50 -0.98
N PHE A 155 -21.91 -6.80 -2.13
CA PHE A 155 -23.31 -6.62 -2.47
C PHE A 155 -23.99 -7.97 -2.64
N GLY A 156 -25.14 -8.15 -1.98
CA GLY A 156 -25.94 -9.37 -1.99
C GLY A 156 -26.53 -9.68 -0.61
N THR A 157 -27.66 -10.35 -0.59
CA THR A 157 -28.28 -10.92 0.62
C THR A 157 -28.30 -12.45 0.50
N LYS A 158 -28.70 -13.15 1.57
CA LYS A 158 -28.86 -14.62 1.53
C LYS A 158 -29.85 -15.11 0.47
N ASP A 159 -30.77 -14.26 0.02
CA ASP A 159 -31.89 -14.65 -0.86
C ASP A 159 -31.66 -14.28 -2.33
N ASP A 160 -30.97 -13.17 -2.63
CA ASP A 160 -30.70 -12.71 -4.01
C ASP A 160 -29.37 -13.24 -4.59
N GLY A 161 -28.57 -13.91 -3.76
CA GLY A 161 -27.22 -14.36 -4.10
C GLY A 161 -26.17 -13.23 -4.11
N PHE A 162 -24.90 -13.61 -4.18
CA PHE A 162 -23.79 -12.67 -4.31
C PHE A 162 -23.88 -11.92 -5.63
N ILE A 163 -23.91 -10.59 -5.58
CA ILE A 163 -23.98 -9.71 -6.76
C ILE A 163 -22.57 -9.26 -7.14
N ALA A 164 -21.82 -8.71 -6.18
CA ALA A 164 -20.51 -8.12 -6.44
C ALA A 164 -19.67 -7.96 -5.17
N ARG A 165 -18.36 -7.93 -5.33
CA ARG A 165 -17.42 -7.37 -4.36
C ARG A 165 -16.68 -6.24 -5.07
N VAL A 166 -16.62 -5.08 -4.44
CA VAL A 166 -16.05 -3.86 -5.01
C VAL A 166 -14.87 -3.39 -4.17
N ASP A 167 -13.88 -2.76 -4.79
CA ASP A 167 -12.64 -2.39 -4.10
C ASP A 167 -12.88 -1.36 -2.99
N PHE A 168 -13.68 -0.33 -3.25
CA PHE A 168 -14.07 0.66 -2.25
C PHE A 168 -15.52 1.09 -2.38
N LEU A 169 -16.23 1.15 -1.26
CA LEU A 169 -17.63 1.55 -1.18
C LEU A 169 -17.84 2.69 -0.18
N HIS A 170 -18.39 3.81 -0.66
CA HIS A 170 -18.97 4.84 0.19
C HIS A 170 -20.50 4.70 0.18
N ARG A 171 -21.05 4.04 1.20
CA ARG A 171 -22.50 3.74 1.28
C ARG A 171 -23.40 4.98 1.29
N GLY A 172 -23.07 5.98 2.12
CA GLY A 172 -23.88 7.20 2.26
C GLY A 172 -24.03 7.97 0.94
N ALA A 173 -22.91 8.24 0.28
CA ALA A 173 -22.86 8.90 -1.02
C ALA A 173 -23.26 8.02 -2.22
N LYS A 174 -23.51 6.72 -2.02
CA LYS A 174 -23.69 5.72 -3.08
C LYS A 174 -22.59 5.79 -4.16
N ILE A 175 -21.33 5.83 -3.73
CA ILE A 175 -20.17 5.84 -4.64
C ILE A 175 -19.36 4.56 -4.48
N ILE A 176 -18.97 3.99 -5.61
CA ILE A 176 -18.04 2.86 -5.72
C ILE A 176 -16.79 3.34 -6.44
N VAL A 177 -15.62 2.93 -5.96
CA VAL A 177 -14.35 3.12 -6.66
C VAL A 177 -13.71 1.76 -6.86
N GLU A 178 -13.45 1.41 -8.11
CA GLU A 178 -12.76 0.19 -8.54
C GLU A 178 -11.37 0.57 -9.05
N VAL A 179 -10.33 -0.14 -8.61
CA VAL A 179 -8.94 0.19 -8.92
C VAL A 179 -8.34 -0.93 -9.76
N ASN A 180 -8.28 -0.70 -11.07
CA ASN A 180 -7.65 -1.64 -11.97
C ASN A 180 -6.12 -1.56 -11.80
N GLY A 181 -5.54 -2.59 -11.21
CA GLY A 181 -4.10 -2.85 -11.36
C GLY A 181 -3.77 -2.96 -12.85
N GLU A 182 -2.56 -2.56 -13.26
CA GLU A 182 -2.11 -2.75 -14.66
C GLU A 182 -2.46 -4.16 -15.11
N ILE A 183 -3.11 -4.23 -16.27
CA ILE A 183 -3.76 -5.43 -16.81
C ILE A 183 -2.72 -6.56 -16.86
N LYS A 184 -2.76 -7.47 -15.87
CA LYS A 184 -2.14 -8.78 -16.03
C LYS A 184 -3.03 -9.55 -17.00
N TYR A 185 -2.60 -9.56 -18.25
CA TYR A 185 -3.13 -10.47 -19.27
C TYR A 185 -2.73 -11.90 -18.90
N THR A 186 -3.50 -12.51 -18.00
CA THR A 186 -3.49 -13.96 -17.79
C THR A 186 -4.90 -14.35 -17.37
N ASP A 187 -5.66 -14.95 -18.29
CA ASP A 187 -6.13 -16.34 -18.15
C ASP A 187 -7.21 -16.67 -19.19
N GLY A 188 -7.24 -17.95 -19.57
CA GLY A 188 -7.87 -18.52 -20.77
C GLY A 188 -9.40 -18.53 -20.82
N GLU A 189 -10.08 -17.54 -20.23
CA GLU A 189 -11.45 -17.21 -20.64
C GLU A 189 -11.41 -16.35 -21.90
N THR A 190 -12.30 -16.62 -22.86
CA THR A 190 -12.47 -15.70 -24.00
C THR A 190 -12.83 -14.32 -23.42
N GLY A 191 -12.02 -13.29 -23.73
CA GLY A 191 -12.20 -11.95 -23.15
C GLY A 191 -13.63 -11.39 -23.29
N ALA A 192 -14.40 -11.91 -24.26
CA ALA A 192 -15.82 -11.63 -24.44
C ALA A 192 -16.72 -12.08 -23.28
N ALA A 193 -16.48 -13.24 -22.65
CA ALA A 193 -17.29 -13.74 -21.53
C ALA A 193 -17.06 -12.92 -20.26
N ARG A 194 -15.79 -12.63 -19.96
CA ARG A 194 -15.38 -11.74 -18.87
C ARG A 194 -15.97 -10.33 -19.04
N ALA A 195 -15.80 -9.74 -20.22
CA ALA A 195 -16.36 -8.42 -20.51
C ALA A 195 -17.89 -8.36 -20.46
N ARG A 196 -18.60 -9.48 -20.66
CA ARG A 196 -20.06 -9.57 -20.46
C ARG A 196 -20.41 -9.60 -18.97
N ARG A 197 -19.68 -10.35 -18.15
CA ARG A 197 -19.87 -10.39 -16.68
C ARG A 197 -19.62 -9.02 -16.05
N GLU A 198 -18.50 -8.38 -16.36
CA GLU A 198 -18.14 -7.05 -15.83
C GLU A 198 -19.20 -6.00 -16.22
N ARG A 199 -19.68 -6.01 -17.47
CA ARG A 199 -20.79 -5.13 -17.90
C ARG A 199 -22.10 -5.39 -17.16
N ARG A 200 -22.44 -6.65 -16.92
CA ARG A 200 -23.66 -7.01 -16.17
C ARG A 200 -23.58 -6.52 -14.74
N GLN A 201 -22.42 -6.66 -14.11
CA GLN A 201 -22.16 -6.22 -12.74
C GLN A 201 -22.24 -4.69 -12.62
N ASP A 202 -21.58 -3.95 -13.53
CA ASP A 202 -21.66 -2.48 -13.59
C ASP A 202 -23.13 -2.02 -13.76
N TYR A 203 -23.89 -2.67 -14.65
CA TYR A 203 -25.31 -2.37 -14.82
C TYR A 203 -26.14 -2.61 -13.56
N GLN A 204 -25.91 -3.72 -12.85
CA GLN A 204 -26.60 -4.02 -11.59
C GLN A 204 -26.28 -2.98 -10.50
N LEU A 205 -25.02 -2.61 -10.34
CA LEU A 205 -24.62 -1.60 -9.35
C LEU A 205 -25.20 -0.22 -9.67
N ARG A 206 -25.25 0.17 -10.94
CA ARG A 206 -25.89 1.42 -11.38
C ARG A 206 -27.39 1.43 -11.15
N ASN A 207 -28.08 0.30 -11.38
CA ASN A 207 -29.52 0.17 -11.08
C ASN A 207 -29.83 0.31 -9.59
N LEU A 208 -28.89 -0.03 -8.71
CA LEU A 208 -28.98 0.22 -7.27
C LEU A 208 -28.72 1.70 -6.90
N GLY A 209 -28.48 2.56 -7.90
CA GLY A 209 -28.24 3.99 -7.77
C GLY A 209 -26.80 4.34 -7.40
N TYR A 210 -25.85 3.42 -7.58
CA TYR A 210 -24.43 3.70 -7.33
C TYR A 210 -23.76 4.36 -8.53
N ARG A 211 -22.95 5.38 -8.24
CA ARG A 211 -21.98 5.92 -9.20
C ARG A 211 -20.67 5.16 -9.06
N VAL A 212 -20.16 4.60 -10.16
CA VAL A 212 -18.93 3.82 -10.19
C VAL A 212 -17.81 4.63 -10.84
N TYR A 213 -16.67 4.76 -10.16
CA TYR A 213 -15.42 5.30 -10.71
C TYR A 213 -14.47 4.13 -10.97
N GLN A 214 -14.08 3.94 -12.23
CA GLN A 214 -13.07 2.96 -12.65
C GLN A 214 -11.74 3.68 -12.77
N LEU A 215 -10.81 3.42 -11.87
CA LEU A 215 -9.51 4.08 -11.83
C LEU A 215 -8.43 3.16 -12.42
N THR A 216 -7.60 3.73 -13.28
CA THR A 216 -6.34 3.13 -13.73
C THR A 216 -5.20 3.56 -12.81
N TRP A 217 -4.02 2.95 -12.99
CA TRP A 217 -2.81 3.38 -12.30
C TRP A 217 -2.50 4.88 -12.51
N ALA A 218 -2.69 5.41 -13.71
CA ALA A 218 -2.44 6.81 -14.01
C ALA A 218 -3.39 7.75 -13.24
N ASP A 219 -4.65 7.34 -13.06
CA ASP A 219 -5.65 8.11 -12.33
C ASP A 219 -5.29 8.27 -10.85
N LEU A 220 -4.55 7.31 -10.26
CA LEU A 220 -4.05 7.39 -8.89
C LEU A 220 -3.08 8.55 -8.66
N PHE A 221 -2.54 9.15 -9.73
CA PHE A 221 -1.64 10.30 -9.67
C PHE A 221 -2.25 11.55 -10.30
N SER A 222 -3.55 11.54 -10.59
CA SER A 222 -4.31 12.66 -11.15
C SER A 222 -5.10 13.38 -10.04
N PRO A 223 -4.72 14.62 -9.64
CA PRO A 223 -5.47 15.35 -8.61
C PRO A 223 -6.92 15.64 -9.00
N SER A 224 -7.21 15.86 -10.30
CA SER A 224 -8.58 16.14 -10.77
C SER A 224 -9.52 14.97 -10.49
N THR A 225 -9.05 13.74 -10.67
CA THR A 225 -9.83 12.52 -10.38
C THR A 225 -10.32 12.50 -8.94
N PHE A 226 -9.45 12.78 -7.97
CA PHE A 226 -9.82 12.76 -6.56
C PHE A 226 -10.60 14.02 -6.14
N HIS A 227 -10.40 15.16 -6.78
CA HIS A 227 -11.30 16.31 -6.61
C HIS A 227 -12.72 15.98 -7.06
N ASP A 228 -12.89 15.30 -8.19
CA ASP A 228 -14.21 14.90 -8.69
C ASP A 228 -14.91 13.90 -7.75
N ILE A 229 -14.16 12.92 -7.23
CA ILE A 229 -14.68 11.98 -6.22
C ILE A 229 -15.07 12.73 -4.95
N LYS A 230 -14.22 13.65 -4.46
CA LYS A 230 -14.52 14.47 -3.28
C LYS A 230 -15.80 15.27 -3.46
N HIS A 231 -15.96 15.96 -4.60
CA HIS A 231 -17.16 16.73 -4.91
C HIS A 231 -18.41 15.85 -4.96
N ALA A 232 -18.31 14.64 -5.53
CA ALA A 232 -19.42 13.71 -5.57
C ALA A 232 -19.83 13.22 -4.17
N VAL A 233 -18.85 12.94 -3.29
CA VAL A 233 -19.12 12.58 -1.88
C VAL A 233 -19.81 13.73 -1.14
N SER A 234 -19.30 14.96 -1.29
CA SER A 234 -19.84 16.13 -0.58
C SER A 234 -21.23 16.58 -1.01
N ARG A 235 -21.70 16.24 -2.21
CA ARG A 235 -23.06 16.58 -2.67
C ARG A 235 -24.14 15.60 -2.20
N ALA A 236 -23.73 14.43 -1.71
CA ALA A 236 -24.64 13.36 -1.34
C ALA A 236 -24.87 13.27 0.18
N GLY A 237 -24.13 14.04 0.98
CA GLY A 237 -24.40 14.26 2.41
C GLY A 237 -25.12 15.57 2.63
#